data_AF-A0A094AQW8-F1
#
_entry.id   AF-A0A094AQW8-F1
#
_cell.length_a   1.000
_cell.length_b   1.000
_cell.length_c   1.000
_cell.angle_alpha   90.00
_cell.angle_beta   90.00
_cell.angle_gamma   90.00
#
_symmetry.space_group_name_H-M   'P 1'
#
loop_
_entity.id
_entity.type
_entity.pdbx_description
1 polymer ?
#
loop_
_entity_poly.entity_id
_entity_poly.type
_entity_poly.pdbx_seq_one_letter_code
_entity_poly.pdbx_strand_id
1 'polypeptide(L)'
;MILNLQHIKRSGGKSKKKKFTFYEGEDLSCCAVSFMLALAIADNAFKNKFKSLQDIYNLVVDPDADRITLEWDDEWAERPIFRDVEVTANGIRISKTKPFQYSKYRYYFVRLGRVMGYEKALELYGLRRGSGKELNDALTPEERRHIMGNSGDVYERYYMPDFVDKDCQGIYLGTPRRDNLIRRVGRLARHGRCPSCLTDEQKLEIKNHPDIVKAASLRDTYGQEIKLKGYTTIKAAQGTKWFEQHKEAQANINNLRRQLSDALLEKTIKDFHINIHTEEVNRQMQGIFPADTLTSSPKKYELKERAAIVKMLGMSLNDLDEDQVIEVRIAFVDNLALICNRQECPRKYKGSKLEKQQPEHLSAVQKLYNNETIESVQQIQGPDLTCDLCKSDEEAGPAKKGMEFKRIDILRKHVRTQHLDLVASDAKIRCRRDECSEVLTGRISYLNHTHHRHGLYL
;
A
#
# COMPACT_ATOMS: atom_id res chain seq x y z
N MET A 1 -11.94 18.37 15.32
CA MET A 1 -12.70 17.68 14.25
C MET A 1 -13.91 16.96 14.84
N ILE A 2 -15.10 17.09 14.24
CA ILE A 2 -16.29 16.30 14.62
C ILE A 2 -16.54 15.24 13.55
N LEU A 3 -16.55 13.97 13.94
CA LEU A 3 -16.86 12.84 13.06
C LEU A 3 -18.31 12.40 13.28
N ASN A 4 -19.14 12.59 12.25
CA ASN A 4 -20.54 12.20 12.25
C ASN A 4 -20.74 10.84 11.55
N LEU A 5 -21.00 9.79 12.33
CA LEU A 5 -21.30 8.46 11.83
C LEU A 5 -22.81 8.27 11.66
N GLN A 6 -23.28 8.28 10.41
CA GLN A 6 -24.72 8.19 10.09
C GLN A 6 -25.20 6.78 9.77
N HIS A 7 -24.37 5.97 9.09
CA HIS A 7 -24.73 4.64 8.59
C HIS A 7 -23.91 3.54 9.28
N ILE A 8 -24.16 3.36 10.58
CA ILE A 8 -23.42 2.39 11.39
C ILE A 8 -24.08 1.01 11.29
N LYS A 9 -23.30 0.00 10.87
CA LYS A 9 -23.73 -1.40 10.89
C LYS A 9 -23.90 -1.88 12.34
N ARG A 10 -25.04 -2.50 12.65
CA ARG A 10 -25.31 -3.17 13.94
C ARG A 10 -25.69 -4.64 13.73
N SER A 11 -25.44 -5.46 14.75
CA SER A 11 -25.90 -6.85 14.80
C SER A 11 -27.42 -6.98 15.02
N GLY A 12 -28.12 -5.89 15.39
CA GLY A 12 -29.58 -5.81 15.45
C GLY A 12 -30.11 -4.39 15.72
N GLY A 13 -31.37 -4.13 15.36
CA GLY A 13 -32.08 -2.86 15.59
C GLY A 13 -31.79 -1.73 14.58
N LYS A 14 -32.44 -0.57 14.78
CA LYS A 14 -32.22 0.65 13.97
C LYS A 14 -30.84 1.27 14.31
N SER A 15 -30.14 1.76 13.28
CA SER A 15 -28.90 2.50 13.44
C SER A 15 -29.17 3.82 14.15
N LYS A 16 -28.37 4.15 15.18
CA LYS A 16 -28.40 5.46 15.85
C LYS A 16 -27.16 6.23 15.43
N LYS A 17 -27.35 7.49 15.04
CA LYS A 17 -26.26 8.37 14.63
C LYS A 17 -25.33 8.58 15.82
N LYS A 18 -24.04 8.74 15.56
CA LYS A 18 -23.06 9.05 16.59
C LYS A 18 -22.14 10.17 16.12
N LYS A 19 -21.87 11.10 17.02
CA LYS A 19 -20.91 12.18 16.81
C LYS A 19 -19.78 12.03 17.79
N PHE A 20 -18.55 11.98 17.28
CA PHE A 20 -17.33 11.91 18.07
C PHE A 20 -16.50 13.15 17.84
N THR A 21 -15.90 13.68 18.90
CA THR A 21 -14.92 14.77 18.80
C THR A 21 -13.51 14.19 18.83
N PHE A 22 -12.68 14.68 17.93
CA PHE A 22 -11.24 14.42 17.89
C PHE A 22 -10.51 15.76 17.97
N TYR A 23 -9.42 15.79 18.71
CA TYR A 23 -8.52 16.93 18.84
C TYR A 23 -7.12 16.53 18.39
N GLU A 24 -6.27 17.53 18.17
CA GLU A 24 -4.90 17.28 17.75
C GLU A 24 -4.12 16.58 18.86
N GLY A 25 -3.68 15.35 18.58
CA GLY A 25 -2.96 14.53 19.56
C GLY A 25 -1.49 14.96 19.69
N GLU A 26 -0.92 14.72 20.87
CA GLU A 26 0.50 14.96 21.19
C GLU A 26 1.44 14.08 20.34
N ASP A 27 1.05 12.83 20.07
CA ASP A 27 1.79 11.93 19.19
C ASP A 27 1.32 12.09 17.74
N LEU A 28 2.20 12.63 16.88
CA LEU A 28 1.94 12.79 15.45
C LEU A 28 1.58 11.47 14.75
N SER A 29 2.14 10.34 15.22
CA SER A 29 1.89 9.03 14.62
C SER A 29 0.46 8.53 14.83
N CYS A 30 -0.21 9.03 15.87
CA CYS A 30 -1.57 8.66 16.25
C CYS A 30 -2.59 9.80 16.07
N CYS A 31 -2.16 10.98 15.61
CA CYS A 31 -3.03 12.15 15.48
C CYS A 31 -3.96 12.05 14.26
N ALA A 32 -5.17 11.52 14.47
CA ALA A 32 -6.18 11.40 13.42
C ALA A 32 -6.53 12.74 12.76
N VAL A 33 -6.53 13.85 13.50
CA VAL A 33 -6.85 15.18 12.98
C VAL A 33 -5.83 15.63 11.94
N SER A 34 -4.53 15.48 12.20
CA SER A 34 -3.47 15.87 11.26
C SER A 34 -3.53 15.08 9.95
N PHE A 35 -3.81 13.77 10.00
CA PHE A 35 -4.01 12.98 8.79
C PHE A 35 -5.25 13.41 8.00
N MET A 36 -6.35 13.74 8.68
CA MET A 36 -7.57 14.21 8.03
C MET A 36 -7.42 15.59 7.40
N LEU A 37 -6.71 16.51 8.07
CA LEU A 37 -6.38 17.83 7.53
C LEU A 37 -5.48 17.71 6.30
N ALA A 38 -4.47 16.84 6.34
CA ALA A 38 -3.60 16.61 5.19
C ALA A 38 -4.38 16.11 3.96
N LEU A 39 -5.30 15.16 4.15
CA LEU A 39 -6.17 14.68 3.08
C LEU A 39 -7.07 15.81 2.55
N ALA A 40 -7.69 16.58 3.44
CA ALA A 40 -8.57 17.68 3.07
C ALA A 40 -7.83 18.80 2.30
N ILE A 41 -6.60 19.14 2.70
CA ILE A 41 -5.75 20.12 2.01
C ILE A 41 -5.32 19.57 0.65
N ALA A 42 -4.84 18.33 0.58
CA ALA A 42 -4.43 17.69 -0.68
C ALA A 42 -5.56 17.66 -1.73
N ASP A 43 -6.79 17.51 -1.26
CA ASP A 43 -8.00 17.44 -2.07
C ASP A 43 -8.66 18.80 -2.33
N ASN A 44 -8.20 19.84 -1.65
CA ASN A 44 -8.85 21.15 -1.66
C ASN A 44 -10.34 21.08 -1.26
N ALA A 45 -10.58 20.28 -0.22
CA ALA A 45 -11.89 19.83 0.23
C ALA A 45 -12.69 20.86 1.02
N PHE A 46 -12.03 21.86 1.60
CA PHE A 46 -12.70 22.95 2.31
C PHE A 46 -13.31 23.95 1.33
N LYS A 47 -14.42 24.57 1.72
CA LYS A 47 -15.08 25.63 0.95
C LYS A 47 -14.16 26.83 0.71
N ASN A 48 -13.33 27.19 1.70
CA ASN A 48 -12.39 28.31 1.65
C ASN A 48 -11.06 28.01 0.95
N LYS A 49 -10.84 26.77 0.49
CA LYS A 49 -9.69 26.37 -0.35
C LYS A 49 -8.30 26.69 0.23
N PHE A 50 -8.05 26.24 1.46
CA PHE A 50 -6.76 26.39 2.14
C PHE A 50 -5.62 25.67 1.40
N LYS A 51 -4.42 26.27 1.38
CA LYS A 51 -3.23 25.72 0.71
C LYS A 51 -2.31 24.97 1.66
N SER A 52 -2.32 25.31 2.94
CA SER A 52 -1.49 24.69 3.98
C SER A 52 -2.22 24.64 5.31
N LEU A 53 -1.65 23.93 6.28
CA LEU A 53 -2.15 23.99 7.66
C LEU A 53 -2.00 25.39 8.28
N GLN A 54 -0.96 26.14 7.89
CA GLN A 54 -0.71 27.48 8.39
C GLN A 54 -1.91 28.42 8.14
N ASP A 55 -2.55 28.31 6.96
CA ASP A 55 -3.72 29.13 6.64
C ASP A 55 -4.86 28.94 7.65
N ILE A 56 -5.00 27.70 8.17
CA ILE A 56 -6.02 27.35 9.17
C ILE A 56 -5.60 27.87 10.55
N TYR A 57 -4.33 27.73 10.93
CA TYR A 57 -3.83 28.19 12.23
C TYR A 57 -3.78 29.70 12.38
N ASN A 58 -3.69 30.43 11.26
CA ASN A 58 -3.75 31.89 11.26
C ASN A 58 -5.18 32.44 11.44
N LEU A 59 -6.21 31.57 11.46
CA LEU A 59 -7.58 32.02 11.70
C LEU A 59 -7.74 32.45 13.15
N VAL A 60 -8.35 33.63 13.34
CA VAL A 60 -8.67 34.18 14.66
C VAL A 60 -10.17 34.04 14.89
N VAL A 61 -10.55 33.38 15.98
CA VAL A 61 -11.96 33.29 16.38
C VAL A 61 -12.45 34.68 16.79
N ASP A 62 -13.59 35.08 16.25
CA ASP A 62 -14.24 36.35 16.59
C ASP A 62 -14.49 36.43 18.11
N PRO A 63 -14.19 37.54 18.80
CA PRO A 63 -14.46 37.69 20.23
C PRO A 63 -15.92 37.42 20.64
N ASP A 64 -16.88 37.62 19.73
CA ASP A 64 -18.31 37.38 19.96
C ASP A 64 -18.75 35.95 19.61
N ALA A 65 -17.84 35.09 19.13
CA ALA A 65 -18.10 33.70 18.78
C ALA A 65 -17.26 32.72 19.62
N ASP A 66 -17.79 31.53 19.88
CA ASP A 66 -17.06 30.48 20.63
C ASP A 66 -16.16 29.62 19.73
N ARG A 67 -16.38 29.65 18.40
CA ARG A 67 -15.66 28.81 17.43
C ARG A 67 -15.77 29.34 16.00
N ILE A 68 -14.83 28.91 15.16
CA ILE A 68 -14.96 28.94 13.70
C ILE A 68 -15.24 27.54 13.19
N THR A 69 -16.23 27.40 12.31
CA THR A 69 -16.54 26.12 11.65
C THR A 69 -15.97 26.11 10.23
N LEU A 70 -15.09 25.15 9.94
CA LEU A 70 -14.58 24.93 8.59
C LEU A 70 -15.54 23.99 7.83
N GLU A 71 -16.21 24.53 6.81
CA GLU A 71 -17.16 23.75 6.01
C GLU A 71 -16.45 22.98 4.89
N TRP A 72 -16.92 21.75 4.66
CA TRP A 72 -16.60 21.01 3.45
C TRP A 72 -17.26 21.67 2.25
N ASP A 73 -16.58 21.62 1.11
CA ASP A 73 -17.13 22.01 -0.19
C ASP A 73 -18.24 21.03 -0.62
N ASP A 74 -19.33 21.55 -1.19
CA ASP A 74 -20.52 20.77 -1.53
C ASP A 74 -20.23 19.64 -2.52
N GLU A 75 -19.33 19.84 -3.50
CA GLU A 75 -18.97 18.78 -4.46
C GLU A 75 -18.24 17.59 -3.81
N TRP A 76 -17.72 17.85 -2.63
CA TRP A 76 -16.65 17.12 -1.99
C TRP A 76 -17.25 16.40 -0.76
N ALA A 77 -18.31 16.96 -0.15
CA ALA A 77 -19.10 16.38 0.92
C ALA A 77 -19.67 14.99 0.58
N GLU A 78 -19.99 14.73 -0.69
CA GLU A 78 -20.54 13.45 -1.17
C GLU A 78 -19.45 12.43 -1.57
N ARG A 79 -18.16 12.80 -1.48
CA ARG A 79 -17.05 11.92 -1.90
C ARG A 79 -16.50 11.10 -0.74
N PRO A 80 -16.08 9.85 -0.97
CA PRO A 80 -15.36 9.09 0.05
C PRO A 80 -14.06 9.79 0.42
N ILE A 81 -13.74 9.87 1.71
CA ILE A 81 -12.45 10.45 2.17
C ILE A 81 -11.30 9.48 1.84
N PHE A 82 -11.46 8.20 2.21
CA PHE A 82 -10.50 7.15 1.87
C PHE A 82 -10.86 6.55 0.52
N ARG A 83 -10.03 6.82 -0.49
CA ARG A 83 -10.30 6.49 -1.90
C ARG A 83 -9.35 5.42 -2.41
N ASP A 84 -9.87 4.58 -3.30
CA ASP A 84 -9.07 3.59 -4.02
C ASP A 84 -8.35 4.23 -5.19
N VAL A 85 -7.40 3.51 -5.79
CA VAL A 85 -6.74 3.93 -7.02
C VAL A 85 -7.47 3.41 -8.26
N GLU A 86 -7.39 4.18 -9.34
CA GLU A 86 -7.85 3.83 -10.68
C GLU A 86 -6.73 4.00 -11.70
N VAL A 87 -6.83 3.28 -12.81
CA VAL A 87 -5.88 3.45 -13.91
C VAL A 87 -6.45 4.45 -14.90
N THR A 88 -5.63 5.44 -15.25
CA THR A 88 -5.95 6.49 -16.21
C THR A 88 -4.94 6.50 -17.36
N ALA A 89 -5.23 7.28 -18.40
CA ALA A 89 -4.29 7.53 -19.51
C ALA A 89 -2.94 8.12 -19.06
N ASN A 90 -2.91 8.75 -17.89
CA ASN A 90 -1.70 9.37 -17.32
C ASN A 90 -1.08 8.50 -16.20
N GLY A 91 -1.49 7.25 -16.08
CA GLY A 91 -1.02 6.32 -15.05
C GLY A 91 -2.04 6.08 -13.93
N ILE A 92 -1.57 5.50 -12.84
CA ILE A 92 -2.41 5.19 -11.68
C ILE A 92 -2.68 6.49 -10.91
N ARG A 93 -3.94 6.74 -10.55
CA ARG A 93 -4.40 7.93 -9.81
C ARG A 93 -5.30 7.54 -8.66
N ILE A 94 -5.39 8.40 -7.65
CA ILE A 94 -6.43 8.27 -6.62
C ILE A 94 -7.77 8.58 -7.28
N SER A 95 -8.71 7.64 -7.20
CA SER A 95 -10.05 7.82 -7.75
C SER A 95 -10.79 8.93 -7.00
N LYS A 96 -11.64 9.69 -7.69
CA LYS A 96 -12.47 10.72 -7.05
C LYS A 96 -13.67 10.13 -6.30
N THR A 97 -14.18 8.99 -6.76
CA THR A 97 -15.48 8.47 -6.30
C THR A 97 -15.40 7.05 -5.75
N LYS A 98 -14.35 6.29 -6.07
CA LYS A 98 -14.24 4.89 -5.64
C LYS A 98 -13.76 4.80 -4.20
N PRO A 99 -14.58 4.30 -3.25
CA PRO A 99 -14.17 4.17 -1.85
C PRO A 99 -13.14 3.05 -1.68
N PHE A 100 -12.23 3.25 -0.74
CA PHE A 100 -11.22 2.25 -0.36
C PHE A 100 -11.90 1.04 0.31
N GLN A 101 -11.76 -0.13 -0.32
CA GLN A 101 -12.50 -1.33 0.09
C GLN A 101 -11.96 -1.93 1.38
N TYR A 102 -12.87 -2.42 2.23
CA TYR A 102 -12.51 -3.09 3.50
C TYR A 102 -11.57 -4.29 3.29
N SER A 103 -11.81 -5.10 2.26
CA SER A 103 -10.96 -6.25 1.93
C SER A 103 -9.52 -5.83 1.59
N LYS A 104 -9.38 -4.74 0.84
CA LYS A 104 -8.10 -4.14 0.48
C LYS A 104 -7.39 -3.55 1.70
N TYR A 105 -8.11 -2.81 2.55
CA TYR A 105 -7.58 -2.32 3.82
C TYR A 105 -7.09 -3.44 4.73
N ARG A 106 -7.91 -4.48 4.94
CA ARG A 106 -7.53 -5.66 5.73
C ARG A 106 -6.27 -6.32 5.20
N TYR A 107 -6.16 -6.48 3.88
CA TYR A 107 -4.96 -7.03 3.25
C TYR A 107 -3.69 -6.24 3.61
N TYR A 108 -3.72 -4.91 3.47
CA TYR A 108 -2.57 -4.08 3.82
C TYR A 108 -2.29 -4.05 5.32
N PHE A 109 -3.33 -4.07 6.17
CA PHE A 109 -3.18 -4.09 7.62
C PHE A 109 -2.48 -5.37 8.11
N VAL A 110 -2.89 -6.53 7.61
CA VAL A 110 -2.21 -7.81 7.89
C VAL A 110 -0.77 -7.78 7.38
N ARG A 111 -0.55 -7.29 6.16
CA ARG A 111 0.79 -7.18 5.57
C ARG A 111 1.70 -6.25 6.38
N LEU A 112 1.18 -5.13 6.85
CA LEU A 112 1.91 -4.22 7.74
C LEU A 112 2.34 -4.95 9.00
N GLY A 113 1.44 -5.73 9.62
CA GLY A 113 1.76 -6.57 10.76
C GLY A 113 2.94 -7.52 10.52
N ARG A 114 2.91 -8.22 9.38
CA ARG A 114 4.00 -9.13 8.97
C ARG A 114 5.32 -8.39 8.76
N VAL A 115 5.31 -7.23 8.10
CA VAL A 115 6.50 -6.40 7.89
C VAL A 115 7.07 -5.86 9.19
N MET A 116 6.21 -5.57 10.17
CA MET A 116 6.63 -5.16 11.51
C MET A 116 7.19 -6.31 12.34
N GLY A 117 7.02 -7.56 11.90
CA GLY A 117 7.51 -8.76 12.55
C GLY A 117 6.66 -9.23 13.72
N TYR A 118 5.34 -9.00 13.67
CA TYR A 118 4.42 -9.54 14.66
C TYR A 118 4.19 -11.04 14.46
N GLU A 119 4.16 -11.78 15.57
CA GLU A 119 3.90 -13.23 15.58
C GLU A 119 2.51 -13.57 15.04
N LYS A 120 1.50 -12.84 15.52
CA LYS A 120 0.11 -12.99 15.09
C LYS A 120 -0.23 -11.97 14.03
N ALA A 121 -1.02 -12.41 13.04
CA ALA A 121 -1.59 -11.49 12.06
C ALA A 121 -2.43 -10.42 12.76
N LEU A 122 -2.25 -9.16 12.36
CA LEU A 122 -3.06 -8.08 12.90
C LEU A 122 -4.52 -8.22 12.44
N GLU A 123 -5.44 -8.03 13.37
CA GLU A 123 -6.88 -8.09 13.12
C GLU A 123 -7.53 -6.75 13.42
N LEU A 124 -8.36 -6.25 12.51
CA LEU A 124 -9.14 -5.03 12.74
C LEU A 124 -10.08 -5.18 13.94
N TYR A 125 -10.60 -6.38 14.17
CA TYR A 125 -11.39 -6.68 15.37
C TYR A 125 -10.54 -6.62 16.64
N GLY A 126 -9.23 -6.84 16.55
CA GLY A 126 -8.28 -6.61 17.65
C GLY A 126 -8.26 -5.15 18.11
N LEU A 127 -8.31 -4.19 17.18
CA LEU A 127 -8.40 -2.76 17.51
C LEU A 127 -9.69 -2.44 18.29
N ARG A 128 -10.82 -3.01 17.84
CA ARG A 128 -12.12 -2.87 18.52
C ARG A 128 -12.10 -3.49 19.92
N ARG A 129 -11.50 -4.67 20.09
CA ARG A 129 -11.35 -5.34 21.39
C ARG A 129 -10.50 -4.52 22.35
N GLY A 130 -9.35 -4.02 21.87
CA GLY A 130 -8.47 -3.14 22.65
C GLY A 130 -9.22 -1.89 23.13
N SER A 131 -9.88 -1.18 22.21
CA SER A 131 -10.69 0.00 22.54
C SER A 131 -11.80 -0.33 23.53
N GLY A 132 -12.52 -1.45 23.31
CA GLY A 132 -13.60 -1.89 24.17
C GLY A 132 -13.16 -2.21 25.59
N LYS A 133 -11.92 -2.68 25.78
CA LYS A 133 -11.34 -2.92 27.11
C LYS A 133 -11.06 -1.60 27.83
N GLU A 134 -10.34 -0.67 27.21
CA GLU A 134 -10.03 0.61 27.87
C GLU A 134 -11.33 1.40 28.18
N LEU A 135 -12.32 1.37 27.29
CA LEU A 135 -13.64 1.96 27.55
C LEU A 135 -14.38 1.25 28.69
N ASN A 136 -14.23 -0.06 28.85
CA ASN A 136 -14.86 -0.81 29.93
C ASN A 136 -14.28 -0.47 31.29
N ASP A 137 -12.98 -0.16 31.33
CA ASP A 137 -12.29 0.20 32.57
C ASP A 137 -12.54 1.68 32.93
N ALA A 138 -12.85 2.53 31.95
CA ALA A 138 -13.01 3.97 32.13
C ALA A 138 -14.47 4.46 32.25
N LEU A 139 -15.45 3.73 31.71
CA LEU A 139 -16.83 4.21 31.57
C LEU A 139 -17.85 3.25 32.19
N THR A 140 -19.06 3.76 32.43
CA THR A 140 -20.18 2.91 32.86
C THR A 140 -20.55 1.89 31.77
N PRO A 141 -21.16 0.74 32.15
CA PRO A 141 -21.61 -0.25 31.17
C PRO A 141 -22.54 0.34 30.09
N GLU A 142 -23.40 1.28 30.46
CA GLU A 142 -24.37 1.98 29.60
C GLU A 142 -23.65 2.87 28.58
N GLU A 143 -22.74 3.72 29.03
CA GLU A 143 -21.93 4.60 28.16
C GLU A 143 -21.08 3.78 27.20
N ARG A 144 -20.42 2.73 27.71
CA ARG A 144 -19.62 1.82 26.88
C ARG A 144 -20.48 1.10 25.85
N ARG A 145 -21.66 0.56 26.22
CA ARG A 145 -22.57 -0.11 25.26
C ARG A 145 -23.05 0.87 24.19
N HIS A 146 -23.44 2.08 24.60
CA HIS A 146 -23.83 3.15 23.70
C HIS A 146 -22.70 3.45 22.70
N ILE A 147 -21.48 3.76 23.17
CA ILE A 147 -20.30 4.09 22.35
C ILE A 147 -19.91 2.93 21.42
N MET A 148 -19.84 1.72 21.94
CA MET A 148 -19.47 0.53 21.15
C MET A 148 -20.58 0.11 20.17
N GLY A 149 -21.80 0.60 20.37
CA GLY A 149 -22.94 0.27 19.53
C GLY A 149 -23.49 -1.13 19.79
N ASN A 150 -23.34 -1.61 21.01
CA ASN A 150 -23.93 -2.87 21.48
C ASN A 150 -25.44 -2.67 21.72
N SER A 151 -26.18 -3.77 21.84
CA SER A 151 -27.61 -3.74 22.17
C SER A 151 -27.82 -3.14 23.56
N GLY A 152 -28.54 -2.02 23.60
CA GLY A 152 -28.91 -1.30 24.80
C GLY A 152 -30.37 -1.49 25.21
N ASP A 153 -30.65 -1.14 26.46
CA ASP A 153 -31.99 -1.06 27.03
C ASP A 153 -32.80 0.14 26.45
N VAL A 154 -33.96 0.42 27.05
CA VAL A 154 -34.81 1.56 26.66
C VAL A 154 -34.09 2.89 26.88
N TYR A 155 -33.35 3.02 27.98
CA TYR A 155 -32.65 4.25 28.35
C TYR A 155 -31.62 4.65 27.29
N GLU A 156 -30.75 3.72 26.88
CA GLU A 156 -29.72 3.95 25.87
C GLU A 156 -30.29 4.37 24.50
N ARG A 157 -31.50 3.90 24.18
CA ARG A 157 -32.15 4.19 22.89
C ARG A 157 -32.70 5.61 22.87
N TYR A 158 -33.40 6.03 23.93
CA TYR A 158 -34.16 7.27 23.92
C TYR A 158 -33.46 8.45 24.61
N TYR A 159 -32.62 8.21 25.62
CA TYR A 159 -32.08 9.28 26.47
C TYR A 159 -30.60 9.58 26.22
N MET A 160 -29.81 8.62 25.74
CA MET A 160 -28.41 8.90 25.40
C MET A 160 -28.34 9.80 24.16
N PRO A 161 -27.62 10.93 24.19
CA PRO A 161 -27.50 11.81 23.04
C PRO A 161 -26.75 11.15 21.88
N ASP A 162 -26.89 11.69 20.67
CA ASP A 162 -26.07 11.26 19.52
C ASP A 162 -24.60 11.72 19.68
N PHE A 163 -24.37 12.81 20.41
CA PHE A 163 -23.04 13.30 20.72
C PHE A 163 -22.43 12.52 21.87
N VAL A 164 -21.27 11.91 21.62
CA VAL A 164 -20.48 11.24 22.65
C VAL A 164 -19.65 12.29 23.36
N ASP A 165 -20.05 12.63 24.58
CA ASP A 165 -19.42 13.62 25.47
C ASP A 165 -18.22 13.07 26.26
N LYS A 166 -17.71 11.90 25.87
CA LYS A 166 -16.56 11.23 26.50
C LYS A 166 -15.34 11.34 25.63
N ASP A 167 -14.20 11.58 26.28
CA ASP A 167 -12.89 11.61 25.63
C ASP A 167 -12.43 10.20 25.23
N CYS A 168 -13.04 9.66 24.18
CA CYS A 168 -12.70 8.35 23.64
C CYS A 168 -11.27 8.31 23.10
N GLN A 169 -10.76 9.46 22.62
CA GLN A 169 -9.39 9.58 22.10
C GLN A 169 -8.38 9.42 23.24
N GLY A 170 -8.51 10.18 24.32
CA GLY A 170 -7.66 10.10 25.50
C GLY A 170 -7.79 8.75 26.23
N ILE A 171 -9.00 8.19 26.34
CA ILE A 171 -9.20 6.85 26.92
C ILE A 171 -8.47 5.78 26.10
N TYR A 172 -8.56 5.84 24.77
CA TYR A 172 -7.95 4.82 23.90
C TYR A 172 -6.42 4.92 23.85
N LEU A 173 -5.90 6.14 23.69
CA LEU A 173 -4.46 6.38 23.58
C LEU A 173 -3.78 6.26 24.95
N GLY A 174 -4.46 6.71 26.00
CA GLY A 174 -4.06 6.57 27.41
C GLY A 174 -2.79 7.33 27.79
N THR A 175 -2.62 7.57 29.10
CA THR A 175 -1.32 7.92 29.70
C THR A 175 -0.57 6.62 30.05
N PRO A 176 0.76 6.54 29.90
CA PRO A 176 1.49 5.34 30.29
C PRO A 176 1.41 5.09 31.80
N ARG A 177 0.54 4.18 32.26
CA ARG A 177 0.57 3.69 33.64
C ARG A 177 1.84 2.87 33.88
N ARG A 178 2.40 2.95 35.09
CA ARG A 178 3.62 2.23 35.52
C ARG A 178 3.49 0.68 35.46
N ASP A 179 2.33 0.12 35.13
CA ASP A 179 2.09 -1.31 34.77
C ASP A 179 2.68 -1.73 33.41
N ASN A 180 3.52 -0.88 32.82
CA ASN A 180 4.10 -1.03 31.49
C ASN A 180 4.77 -2.39 31.25
N LEU A 181 5.36 -3.02 32.27
CA LEU A 181 6.00 -4.33 32.11
C LEU A 181 4.97 -5.43 31.84
N ILE A 182 3.93 -5.56 32.68
CA ILE A 182 2.88 -6.58 32.53
C ILE A 182 2.11 -6.35 31.22
N ARG A 183 1.78 -5.10 30.91
CA ARG A 183 1.12 -4.75 29.64
C ARG A 183 2.03 -5.02 28.43
N ARG A 184 3.35 -4.82 28.54
CA ARG A 184 4.32 -5.17 27.48
C ARG A 184 4.44 -6.68 27.29
N VAL A 185 4.44 -7.47 28.36
CA VAL A 185 4.41 -8.95 28.30
C VAL A 185 3.12 -9.45 27.63
N GLY A 186 1.99 -8.78 27.87
CA GLY A 186 0.70 -9.11 27.24
C GLY A 186 0.50 -8.57 25.82
N ARG A 187 1.44 -7.81 25.24
CA ARG A 187 1.35 -7.33 23.85
C ARG A 187 1.66 -8.45 22.87
N LEU A 188 1.21 -8.29 21.62
CA LEU A 188 1.61 -9.18 20.54
C LEU A 188 3.14 -9.20 20.43
N ALA A 189 3.71 -10.40 20.49
CA ALA A 189 5.14 -10.59 20.32
C ALA A 189 5.59 -10.03 18.97
N ARG A 190 6.69 -9.28 18.98
CA ARG A 190 7.25 -8.64 17.80
C ARG A 190 8.75 -8.84 17.80
N HIS A 191 9.31 -9.19 16.64
CA HIS A 191 10.75 -9.28 16.48
C HIS A 191 11.19 -8.77 15.11
N GLY A 192 12.14 -7.83 15.07
CA GLY A 192 12.56 -7.15 13.84
C GLY A 192 13.20 -8.07 12.79
N ARG A 193 13.76 -9.21 13.19
CA ARG A 193 14.31 -10.24 12.29
C ARG A 193 13.28 -11.29 11.83
N CYS A 194 12.02 -11.18 12.25
CA CYS A 194 10.98 -12.14 11.86
C CYS A 194 10.75 -12.10 10.33
N PRO A 195 10.72 -13.25 9.64
CA PRO A 195 10.47 -13.30 8.20
C PRO A 195 9.12 -12.69 7.82
N SER A 196 9.12 -11.78 6.84
CA SER A 196 7.90 -11.13 6.34
C SER A 196 7.40 -11.71 5.01
N CYS A 197 8.21 -12.55 4.36
CA CYS A 197 7.89 -13.25 3.12
C CYS A 197 8.69 -14.55 3.02
N LEU A 198 8.24 -15.45 2.15
CA LEU A 198 8.97 -16.69 1.84
C LEU A 198 10.29 -16.42 1.11
N THR A 199 11.30 -17.23 1.40
CA THR A 199 12.56 -17.26 0.63
C THR A 199 12.34 -17.83 -0.77
N ASP A 200 13.32 -17.71 -1.64
CA ASP A 200 13.21 -18.24 -3.01
C ASP A 200 13.27 -19.77 -3.02
N GLU A 201 13.98 -20.37 -2.07
CA GLU A 201 14.01 -21.82 -1.83
C GLU A 201 12.63 -22.33 -1.40
N GLN A 202 11.98 -21.66 -0.45
CA GLN A 202 10.62 -22.00 -0.02
C GLN A 202 9.59 -21.85 -1.15
N LYS A 203 9.73 -20.83 -2.00
CA LYS A 203 8.89 -20.68 -3.20
C LYS A 203 9.13 -21.81 -4.20
N LEU A 204 10.38 -22.26 -4.34
CA LEU A 204 10.74 -23.37 -5.22
C LEU A 204 10.16 -24.69 -4.70
N GLU A 205 10.21 -24.92 -3.39
CA GLU A 205 9.56 -26.07 -2.73
C GLU A 205 8.06 -26.12 -3.03
N ILE A 206 7.35 -24.99 -2.85
CA ILE A 206 5.91 -24.89 -3.16
C ILE A 206 5.65 -25.15 -4.65
N LYS A 207 6.51 -24.64 -5.54
CA LYS A 207 6.37 -24.87 -6.98
C LYS A 207 6.48 -26.36 -7.33
N ASN A 208 7.32 -27.09 -6.60
CA ASN A 208 7.56 -28.53 -6.79
C ASN A 208 6.64 -29.41 -5.93
N HIS A 209 5.72 -28.83 -5.16
CA HIS A 209 4.80 -29.59 -4.30
C HIS A 209 4.00 -30.61 -5.12
N PRO A 210 3.85 -31.88 -4.67
CA PRO A 210 3.21 -32.95 -5.45
C PRO A 210 1.83 -32.56 -6.01
N ASP A 211 1.01 -31.88 -5.20
CA ASP A 211 -0.34 -31.47 -5.63
C ASP A 211 -0.31 -30.35 -6.69
N ILE A 212 0.69 -29.46 -6.64
CA ILE A 212 0.90 -28.45 -7.68
C ILE A 212 1.34 -29.10 -8.98
N VAL A 213 2.25 -30.07 -8.91
CA VAL A 213 2.72 -30.82 -10.08
C VAL A 213 1.58 -31.62 -10.71
N LYS A 214 0.75 -32.31 -9.90
CA LYS A 214 -0.45 -33.01 -10.36
C LYS A 214 -1.45 -32.06 -11.02
N ALA A 215 -1.76 -30.93 -10.37
CA ALA A 215 -2.69 -29.95 -10.93
C ALA A 215 -2.15 -29.31 -12.24
N ALA A 216 -0.83 -29.09 -12.33
CA ALA A 216 -0.18 -28.62 -13.54
C ALA A 216 -0.26 -29.65 -14.68
N SER A 217 -0.03 -30.92 -14.39
CA SER A 217 -0.19 -32.01 -15.38
C SER A 217 -1.60 -32.03 -15.96
N LEU A 218 -2.64 -31.94 -15.11
CA LEU A 218 -4.03 -31.89 -15.57
C LEU A 218 -4.33 -30.68 -16.46
N ARG A 219 -3.83 -29.49 -16.07
CA ARG A 219 -3.94 -28.29 -16.90
C ARG A 219 -3.26 -28.49 -18.26
N ASP A 220 -2.08 -29.09 -18.26
CA ASP A 220 -1.29 -29.32 -19.47
C ASP A 220 -2.01 -30.30 -20.42
N THR A 221 -2.67 -31.34 -19.89
CA THR A 221 -3.56 -32.22 -20.66
C THR A 221 -4.68 -31.45 -21.36
N TYR A 222 -5.37 -30.54 -20.65
CA TYR A 222 -6.38 -29.69 -21.29
C TYR A 222 -5.78 -28.76 -22.36
N GLY A 223 -4.56 -28.27 -22.14
CA GLY A 223 -3.83 -27.50 -23.15
C GLY A 223 -3.49 -28.32 -24.40
N GLN A 224 -3.13 -29.60 -24.23
CA GLN A 224 -2.90 -30.53 -25.33
C GLN A 224 -4.19 -30.83 -26.10
N GLU A 225 -5.31 -31.06 -25.40
CA GLU A 225 -6.63 -31.25 -26.02
C GLU A 225 -7.06 -30.04 -26.84
N ILE A 226 -6.85 -28.83 -26.33
CA ILE A 226 -7.10 -27.59 -27.08
C ILE A 226 -6.30 -27.57 -28.39
N LYS A 227 -5.02 -27.97 -28.34
CA LYS A 227 -4.17 -28.02 -29.53
C LYS A 227 -4.63 -29.10 -30.51
N LEU A 228 -5.03 -30.28 -30.03
CA LEU A 228 -5.58 -31.38 -30.85
C LEU A 228 -6.87 -30.99 -31.56
N LYS A 229 -7.69 -30.11 -30.96
CA LYS A 229 -8.91 -29.55 -31.57
C LYS A 229 -8.64 -28.44 -32.60
N GLY A 230 -7.37 -28.19 -32.94
CA GLY A 230 -6.97 -27.27 -34.02
C GLY A 230 -6.80 -25.81 -33.59
N TYR A 231 -6.90 -25.49 -32.30
CA TYR A 231 -6.69 -24.13 -31.82
C TYR A 231 -5.19 -23.80 -31.71
N THR A 232 -4.78 -22.67 -32.27
CA THR A 232 -3.38 -22.21 -32.25
C THR A 232 -2.93 -21.69 -30.88
N THR A 233 -3.86 -21.23 -30.05
CA THR A 233 -3.58 -20.73 -28.70
C THR A 233 -4.70 -21.12 -27.73
N ILE A 234 -4.41 -21.15 -26.43
CA ILE A 234 -5.42 -21.38 -25.37
C ILE A 234 -6.56 -20.35 -25.48
N LYS A 235 -6.24 -19.08 -25.75
CA LYS A 235 -7.26 -18.02 -25.90
C LYS A 235 -8.16 -18.22 -27.12
N ALA A 236 -7.66 -18.79 -28.20
CA ALA A 236 -8.46 -19.07 -29.39
C ALA A 236 -9.56 -20.10 -29.12
N ALA A 237 -9.40 -20.94 -28.09
CA ALA A 237 -10.39 -21.91 -27.66
C ALA A 237 -11.44 -21.35 -26.69
N GLN A 238 -11.49 -20.02 -26.48
CA GLN A 238 -12.45 -19.40 -25.58
C GLN A 238 -13.90 -19.76 -25.94
N GLY A 239 -14.70 -20.10 -24.92
CA GLY A 239 -16.09 -20.58 -25.10
C GLY A 239 -16.20 -22.11 -25.30
N THR A 240 -15.09 -22.83 -25.40
CA THR A 240 -15.10 -24.30 -25.44
C THR A 240 -15.05 -24.91 -24.03
N LYS A 241 -15.52 -26.16 -23.92
CA LYS A 241 -15.38 -26.96 -22.69
C LYS A 241 -13.93 -27.06 -22.22
N TRP A 242 -13.00 -27.33 -23.12
CA TRP A 242 -11.57 -27.50 -22.79
C TRP A 242 -10.92 -26.22 -22.28
N PHE A 243 -11.32 -25.06 -22.82
CA PHE A 243 -10.86 -23.78 -22.31
C PHE A 243 -11.33 -23.52 -20.88
N GLU A 244 -12.60 -23.76 -20.57
CA GLU A 244 -13.10 -23.59 -19.20
C GLU A 244 -12.41 -24.57 -18.24
N GLN A 245 -12.22 -25.83 -18.64
CA GLN A 245 -11.46 -26.80 -17.84
C GLN A 245 -9.99 -26.39 -17.62
N HIS A 246 -9.31 -25.89 -18.64
CA HIS A 246 -7.95 -25.35 -18.51
C HIS A 246 -7.91 -24.14 -17.57
N LYS A 247 -8.88 -23.23 -17.70
CA LYS A 247 -9.01 -22.03 -16.86
C LYS A 247 -9.28 -22.38 -15.40
N GLU A 248 -10.18 -23.33 -15.13
CA GLU A 248 -10.44 -23.87 -13.79
C GLU A 248 -9.20 -24.54 -13.21
N ALA A 249 -8.51 -25.39 -13.98
CA ALA A 249 -7.27 -26.02 -13.53
C ALA A 249 -6.20 -24.97 -13.20
N GLN A 250 -6.08 -23.91 -13.99
CA GLN A 250 -5.17 -22.80 -13.70
C GLN A 250 -5.58 -22.00 -12.45
N ALA A 251 -6.87 -21.81 -12.21
CA ALA A 251 -7.38 -21.19 -10.99
C ALA A 251 -7.10 -22.06 -9.76
N ASN A 252 -7.27 -23.38 -9.87
CA ASN A 252 -6.95 -24.34 -8.82
C ASN A 252 -5.46 -24.32 -8.45
N ILE A 253 -4.56 -24.30 -9.45
CA ILE A 253 -3.12 -24.13 -9.22
C ILE A 253 -2.84 -22.84 -8.44
N ASN A 254 -3.45 -21.72 -8.83
CA ASN A 254 -3.22 -20.43 -8.17
C ASN A 254 -3.72 -20.44 -6.72
N ASN A 255 -4.90 -21.02 -6.48
CA ASN A 255 -5.48 -21.15 -5.14
C ASN A 255 -4.61 -22.05 -4.25
N LEU A 256 -4.19 -23.21 -4.76
CA LEU A 256 -3.34 -24.15 -4.03
C LEU A 256 -1.97 -23.54 -3.72
N ARG A 257 -1.34 -22.85 -4.67
CA ARG A 257 -0.07 -22.12 -4.43
C ARG A 257 -0.24 -21.10 -3.32
N ARG A 258 -1.33 -20.34 -3.34
CA ARG A 258 -1.61 -19.34 -2.32
C ARG A 258 -1.79 -19.99 -0.95
N GLN A 259 -2.59 -21.04 -0.85
CA GLN A 259 -2.83 -21.77 0.41
C GLN A 259 -1.54 -22.34 0.99
N LEU A 260 -0.73 -23.03 0.17
CA LEU A 260 0.57 -23.56 0.58
C LEU A 260 1.54 -22.44 1.01
N SER A 261 1.55 -21.33 0.28
CA SER A 261 2.40 -20.18 0.62
C SER A 261 2.01 -19.52 1.93
N ASP A 262 0.71 -19.30 2.13
CA ASP A 262 0.19 -18.70 3.36
C ASP A 262 0.46 -19.63 4.57
N ALA A 263 0.24 -20.94 4.40
CA ALA A 263 0.50 -21.94 5.45
C ALA A 263 1.99 -22.04 5.81
N LEU A 264 2.89 -22.12 4.80
CA LEU A 264 4.33 -22.21 5.04
C LEU A 264 4.87 -20.94 5.71
N LEU A 265 4.39 -19.77 5.28
CA LEU A 265 4.80 -18.50 5.88
C LEU A 265 4.32 -18.40 7.33
N GLU A 266 3.08 -18.79 7.61
CA GLU A 266 2.56 -18.81 8.98
C GLU A 266 3.34 -19.77 9.87
N LYS A 267 3.67 -20.97 9.37
CA LYS A 267 4.53 -21.92 10.07
C LYS A 267 5.91 -21.32 10.36
N THR A 268 6.55 -20.75 9.34
CA THR A 268 7.89 -20.13 9.47
C THR A 268 7.90 -19.02 10.52
N ILE A 269 6.87 -18.18 10.57
CA ILE A 269 6.73 -17.12 11.57
C ILE A 269 6.56 -17.71 12.97
N LYS A 270 5.70 -18.72 13.13
CA LYS A 270 5.49 -19.39 14.43
C LYS A 270 6.78 -20.05 14.92
N ASP A 271 7.42 -20.85 14.09
CA ASP A 271 8.67 -21.54 14.42
C ASP A 271 9.77 -20.53 14.80
N PHE A 272 9.85 -19.40 14.09
CA PHE A 272 10.75 -18.31 14.43
C PHE A 272 10.48 -17.78 15.85
N HIS A 273 9.24 -17.42 16.17
CA HIS A 273 8.91 -16.84 17.48
C HIS A 273 9.05 -17.83 18.63
N ILE A 274 8.84 -19.13 18.39
CA ILE A 274 9.09 -20.19 19.37
C ILE A 274 10.58 -20.30 19.70
N ASN A 275 11.44 -20.28 18.68
CA ASN A 275 12.86 -20.62 18.85
C ASN A 275 13.76 -19.42 19.12
N ILE A 276 13.41 -18.22 18.63
CA ILE A 276 14.32 -17.06 18.62
C ILE A 276 14.83 -16.67 20.01
N HIS A 277 13.99 -16.82 21.03
CA HIS A 277 14.36 -16.49 22.41
C HIS A 277 15.34 -17.51 22.98
N THR A 278 15.11 -18.80 22.75
CA THR A 278 16.04 -19.87 23.13
C THR A 278 17.38 -19.72 22.40
N GLU A 279 17.35 -19.42 21.10
CA GLU A 279 18.56 -19.17 20.30
C GLU A 279 19.34 -17.93 20.77
N GLU A 280 18.64 -16.86 21.16
CA GLU A 280 19.26 -15.66 21.71
C GLU A 280 19.90 -15.92 23.07
N VAL A 281 19.20 -16.62 23.98
CA VAL A 281 19.77 -17.03 25.27
C VAL A 281 21.01 -17.88 25.09
N ASN A 282 20.97 -18.88 24.20
CA ASN A 282 22.12 -19.74 23.92
C ASN A 282 23.33 -18.94 23.39
N ARG A 283 23.10 -17.95 22.51
CA ARG A 283 24.17 -17.06 22.03
C ARG A 283 24.78 -16.23 23.16
N GLN A 284 23.96 -15.65 24.03
CA GLN A 284 24.46 -14.86 25.16
C GLN A 284 25.21 -15.71 26.19
N MET A 285 24.74 -16.93 26.45
CA MET A 285 25.45 -17.90 27.30
C MET A 285 26.83 -18.29 26.74
N GLN A 286 27.03 -18.17 25.43
CA GLN A 286 28.32 -18.35 24.75
C GLN A 286 29.18 -17.07 24.71
N GLY A 287 28.75 -16.00 25.40
CA GLY A 287 29.43 -14.71 25.40
C GLY A 287 29.18 -13.86 24.15
N ILE A 288 28.27 -14.28 23.26
CA ILE A 288 27.91 -13.55 22.04
C ILE A 288 26.68 -12.68 22.37
N PHE A 289 26.95 -11.46 22.83
CA PHE A 289 25.91 -10.48 23.13
C PHE A 289 25.43 -9.76 21.87
N PRO A 290 24.16 -9.32 21.82
CA PRO A 290 23.69 -8.42 20.77
C PRO A 290 24.57 -7.18 20.70
N ALA A 291 25.09 -6.85 19.52
CA ALA A 291 25.61 -5.52 19.28
C ALA A 291 24.47 -4.51 19.44
N ASP A 292 24.77 -3.34 20.02
CA ASP A 292 23.88 -2.17 20.01
C ASP A 292 23.62 -1.75 18.56
N THR A 293 22.69 -2.44 17.92
CA THR A 293 22.26 -2.19 16.55
C THR A 293 21.24 -1.04 16.59
N LEU A 294 21.69 0.12 17.09
CA LEU A 294 20.88 1.34 17.17
C LEU A 294 20.61 1.96 15.80
N THR A 295 21.21 1.47 14.72
CA THR A 295 20.89 1.95 13.38
C THR A 295 20.86 0.80 12.38
N SER A 296 19.65 0.27 12.14
CA SER A 296 19.36 -0.24 10.79
C SER A 296 19.81 0.84 9.80
N SER A 297 20.57 0.47 8.76
CA SER A 297 21.09 1.45 7.78
C SER A 297 19.97 2.41 7.38
N PRO A 298 20.22 3.74 7.36
CA PRO A 298 19.17 4.72 7.14
C PRO A 298 18.42 4.37 5.86
N LYS A 299 17.11 4.11 6.00
CA LYS A 299 16.27 3.75 4.86
C LYS A 299 16.28 4.94 3.90
N LYS A 300 16.81 4.72 2.70
CA LYS A 300 16.72 5.70 1.62
C LYS A 300 15.29 5.71 1.08
N TYR A 301 14.66 6.88 1.12
CA TYR A 301 13.34 7.11 0.55
C TYR A 301 13.48 7.77 -0.82
N GLU A 302 12.63 7.36 -1.78
CA GLU A 302 12.63 7.94 -3.13
C GLU A 302 12.04 9.36 -3.12
N LEU A 303 10.96 9.55 -2.34
CA LEU A 303 10.28 10.83 -2.16
C LEU A 303 10.86 11.59 -0.96
N LYS A 304 11.15 12.87 -1.17
CA LYS A 304 11.68 13.76 -0.12
C LYS A 304 10.64 13.99 0.98
N GLU A 305 9.37 14.10 0.58
CA GLU A 305 8.20 14.26 1.44
C GLU A 305 8.09 13.07 2.40
N ARG A 306 8.31 11.85 1.91
CA ARG A 306 8.33 10.65 2.74
C ARG A 306 9.48 10.65 3.75
N ALA A 307 10.67 11.06 3.32
CA ALA A 307 11.82 11.17 4.23
C ALA A 307 11.54 12.18 5.35
N ALA A 308 10.95 13.33 5.01
CA ALA A 308 10.57 14.36 5.97
C ALA A 308 9.51 13.84 6.95
N ILE A 309 8.44 13.20 6.48
CA ILE A 309 7.40 12.58 7.31
C ILE A 309 8.03 11.60 8.31
N VAL A 310 8.89 10.70 7.85
CA VAL A 310 9.52 9.70 8.73
C VAL A 310 10.42 10.36 9.77
N LYS A 311 11.15 11.40 9.39
CA LYS A 311 11.97 12.18 10.34
C LYS A 311 11.09 12.78 11.43
N MET A 312 9.99 13.45 11.06
CA MET A 312 9.06 14.09 11.99
C MET A 312 8.34 13.08 12.90
N LEU A 313 7.93 11.92 12.38
CA LEU A 313 7.36 10.83 13.18
C LEU A 313 8.33 10.25 14.21
N GLY A 314 9.64 10.43 14.01
CA GLY A 314 10.68 10.00 14.95
C GLY A 314 11.04 11.05 16.01
N MET A 315 10.46 12.25 15.95
CA MET A 315 10.75 13.33 16.89
C MET A 315 9.90 13.18 18.16
N SER A 316 10.51 13.45 19.32
CA SER A 316 9.80 13.69 20.57
C SER A 316 9.31 15.14 20.55
N LEU A 317 8.00 15.36 20.65
CA LEU A 317 7.44 16.72 20.75
C LEU A 317 7.50 17.28 22.17
N ASN A 318 7.79 16.44 23.18
CA ASN A 318 7.80 16.84 24.59
C ASN A 318 8.93 17.82 24.94
N ASP A 319 9.97 17.86 24.10
CA ASP A 319 11.18 18.68 24.32
C ASP A 319 11.11 20.03 23.57
N LEU A 320 9.98 20.31 22.91
CA LEU A 320 9.75 21.50 22.10
C LEU A 320 8.81 22.47 22.81
N ASP A 321 8.97 23.77 22.53
CA ASP A 321 7.99 24.78 22.93
C ASP A 321 6.73 24.77 22.02
N GLU A 322 5.72 25.55 22.40
CA GLU A 322 4.42 25.56 21.70
C GLU A 322 4.55 26.00 20.24
N ASP A 323 5.34 27.04 19.96
CA ASP A 323 5.57 27.55 18.61
C ASP A 323 6.30 26.51 17.73
N GLN A 324 7.31 25.84 18.28
CA GLN A 324 8.03 24.76 17.61
C GLN A 324 7.12 23.56 17.33
N VAL A 325 6.23 23.19 18.25
CA VAL A 325 5.25 22.12 18.04
C VAL A 325 4.32 22.48 16.88
N ILE A 326 3.86 23.73 16.84
CA ILE A 326 3.02 24.26 15.75
C ILE A 326 3.77 24.16 14.40
N GLU A 327 5.01 24.63 14.33
CA GLU A 327 5.84 24.57 13.11
C GLU A 327 6.06 23.13 12.63
N VAL A 328 6.42 22.21 13.53
CA VAL A 328 6.61 20.80 13.19
C VAL A 328 5.31 20.19 12.66
N ARG A 329 4.17 20.55 13.25
CA ARG A 329 2.86 20.03 12.84
C ARG A 329 2.43 20.56 11.49
N ILE A 330 2.67 21.84 11.20
CA ILE A 330 2.45 22.43 9.87
C ILE A 330 3.30 21.69 8.84
N ALA A 331 4.61 21.57 9.09
CA ALA A 331 5.51 20.85 8.18
C ALA A 331 5.06 19.39 7.99
N PHE A 332 4.59 18.73 9.04
CA PHE A 332 4.10 17.35 8.98
C PHE A 332 2.85 17.21 8.10
N VAL A 333 1.83 18.03 8.33
CA VAL A 333 0.58 18.02 7.57
C VAL A 333 0.82 18.43 6.11
N ASP A 334 1.64 19.44 5.87
CA ASP A 334 1.95 19.88 4.51
C ASP A 334 2.70 18.80 3.72
N ASN A 335 3.68 18.11 4.34
CA ASN A 335 4.35 16.98 3.69
C ASN A 335 3.40 15.79 3.46
N LEU A 336 2.47 15.53 4.38
CA LEU A 336 1.42 14.53 4.19
C LEU A 336 0.47 14.92 3.04
N ALA A 337 0.12 16.18 2.90
CA ALA A 337 -0.72 16.65 1.80
C ALA A 337 0.02 16.53 0.46
N LEU A 338 1.31 16.91 0.43
CA LEU A 338 2.14 16.80 -0.77
C LEU A 338 2.31 15.34 -1.22
N ILE A 339 2.57 14.41 -0.30
CA ILE A 339 2.80 13.00 -0.67
C ILE A 339 1.54 12.33 -1.26
N CYS A 340 0.34 12.83 -0.95
CA CYS A 340 -0.91 12.32 -1.54
C CYS A 340 -0.93 12.43 -3.08
N ASN A 341 -0.23 13.41 -3.64
CA ASN A 341 -0.13 13.64 -5.08
C ASN A 341 1.19 13.12 -5.66
N ARG A 342 1.82 12.11 -5.02
CA ARG A 342 3.12 11.56 -5.44
C ARG A 342 3.10 10.04 -5.54
N GLN A 343 3.82 9.53 -6.53
CA GLN A 343 3.96 8.11 -6.82
C GLN A 343 5.44 7.71 -6.82
N GLU A 344 5.80 6.76 -5.97
CA GLU A 344 7.10 6.09 -6.04
C GLU A 344 7.15 5.08 -7.19
N CYS A 345 8.36 4.77 -7.65
CA CYS A 345 8.58 3.63 -8.52
C CYS A 345 7.97 2.37 -7.90
N PRO A 346 7.18 1.59 -8.66
CA PRO A 346 6.81 0.26 -8.21
C PRO A 346 8.08 -0.48 -7.83
N ARG A 347 8.26 -0.80 -6.54
CA ARG A 347 9.37 -1.63 -6.08
C ARG A 347 9.25 -2.97 -6.80
N LYS A 348 9.93 -3.11 -7.93
CA LYS A 348 10.28 -4.41 -8.47
C LYS A 348 11.18 -5.00 -7.39
N TYR A 349 10.64 -5.90 -6.58
CA TYR A 349 11.44 -6.76 -5.73
C TYR A 349 12.27 -7.63 -6.68
N LYS A 350 13.37 -7.06 -7.20
CA LYS A 350 14.49 -7.85 -7.67
C LYS A 350 15.11 -8.33 -6.38
N GLY A 351 14.89 -9.61 -6.06
CA GLY A 351 15.75 -10.28 -5.09
C GLY A 351 17.20 -9.94 -5.43
N SER A 352 18.02 -9.76 -4.40
CA SER A 352 19.46 -9.56 -4.59
C SER A 352 19.92 -10.59 -5.63
N LYS A 353 20.43 -10.13 -6.77
CA LYS A 353 21.12 -11.04 -7.67
C LYS A 353 22.34 -11.47 -6.86
N LEU A 354 22.28 -12.66 -6.27
CA LEU A 354 23.50 -13.39 -5.99
C LEU A 354 24.28 -13.37 -7.30
N GLU A 355 25.45 -12.75 -7.28
CA GLU A 355 26.44 -12.88 -8.34
C GLU A 355 26.55 -14.37 -8.61
N LYS A 356 26.13 -14.79 -9.81
CA LYS A 356 26.42 -16.13 -10.26
C LYS A 356 27.92 -16.20 -10.40
N GLN A 357 28.61 -16.69 -9.37
CA GLN A 357 29.90 -17.33 -9.57
C GLN A 357 29.61 -18.47 -10.55
N GLN A 358 30.11 -18.31 -11.78
CA GLN A 358 30.06 -19.38 -12.75
C GLN A 358 30.85 -20.55 -12.18
N PRO A 359 30.28 -21.76 -12.11
CA PRO A 359 31.10 -22.94 -11.94
C PRO A 359 31.93 -23.09 -13.21
N GLU A 360 33.24 -22.89 -13.07
CA GLU A 360 34.18 -23.37 -14.08
C GLU A 360 34.04 -24.90 -14.20
N HIS A 361 34.10 -25.39 -15.43
CA HIS A 361 33.97 -26.78 -15.86
C HIS A 361 32.55 -27.38 -15.93
N LEU A 362 31.96 -27.36 -17.14
CA LEU A 362 31.84 -28.58 -17.96
C LEU A 362 31.20 -28.31 -19.35
N SER A 363 31.95 -28.77 -20.37
CA SER A 363 31.51 -29.23 -21.70
C SER A 363 31.33 -28.20 -22.84
N ALA A 364 32.48 -27.87 -23.42
CA ALA A 364 32.86 -27.92 -24.84
C ALA A 364 31.90 -28.50 -25.93
N VAL A 365 30.59 -28.22 -25.94
CA VAL A 365 29.68 -28.69 -27.02
C VAL A 365 28.85 -27.56 -27.68
N GLN A 366 29.17 -26.29 -27.43
CA GLN A 366 28.52 -25.14 -28.10
C GLN A 366 29.49 -24.28 -28.93
N LYS A 367 30.43 -24.94 -29.63
CA LYS A 367 31.33 -24.32 -30.62
C LYS A 367 31.01 -24.74 -32.07
N LEU A 368 29.75 -24.96 -32.40
CA LEU A 368 29.33 -25.11 -33.79
C LEU A 368 28.16 -24.15 -34.03
N TYR A 369 28.34 -23.27 -35.02
CA TYR A 369 27.46 -22.18 -35.46
C TYR A 369 27.62 -20.83 -34.75
N ASN A 370 28.83 -20.27 -34.80
CA ASN A 370 28.99 -18.86 -35.16
C ASN A 370 29.55 -18.83 -36.58
N ASN A 371 28.91 -18.09 -37.48
CA ASN A 371 29.55 -17.25 -38.50
C ASN A 371 28.46 -16.69 -39.43
N GLU A 372 27.85 -15.57 -39.05
CA GLU A 372 27.61 -14.51 -40.02
C GLU A 372 28.00 -13.18 -39.38
N THR A 373 28.98 -12.55 -40.01
CA THR A 373 29.58 -11.28 -39.69
C THR A 373 28.51 -10.18 -39.82
N ILE A 374 28.05 -9.62 -38.70
CA ILE A 374 27.32 -8.35 -38.75
C ILE A 374 28.38 -7.26 -38.79
N GLU A 375 28.52 -6.66 -39.98
CA GLU A 375 29.29 -5.45 -40.18
C GLU A 375 28.92 -4.39 -39.14
N SER A 376 29.96 -3.77 -38.58
CA SER A 376 29.86 -2.69 -37.64
C SER A 376 29.17 -1.49 -38.28
N VAL A 377 27.87 -1.35 -38.05
CA VAL A 377 27.17 -0.09 -38.28
C VAL A 377 27.63 0.89 -37.20
N GLN A 378 28.22 1.99 -37.67
CA GLN A 378 28.59 3.16 -36.87
C GLN A 378 27.45 3.49 -35.88
N GLN A 379 27.79 3.58 -34.58
CA GLN A 379 26.86 4.02 -33.55
C GLN A 379 26.49 5.48 -33.79
N ILE A 380 25.42 5.69 -34.57
CA ILE A 380 24.61 6.90 -34.49
C ILE A 380 24.10 6.94 -33.04
N GLN A 381 24.34 8.03 -32.31
CA GLN A 381 23.79 8.25 -30.98
C GLN A 381 22.28 7.98 -31.03
N GLY A 382 21.87 6.83 -30.49
CA GLY A 382 20.47 6.42 -30.48
C GLY A 382 19.64 7.32 -29.57
N PRO A 383 18.33 7.45 -29.80
CA PRO A 383 17.47 8.26 -28.95
C PRO A 383 17.50 7.73 -27.51
N ASP A 384 17.55 8.65 -26.53
CA ASP A 384 17.43 8.34 -25.11
C ASP A 384 16.26 7.37 -24.87
N LEU A 385 16.57 6.16 -24.41
CA LEU A 385 15.59 5.10 -24.16
C LEU A 385 14.84 5.38 -22.86
N THR A 386 14.08 6.47 -22.84
CA THR A 386 13.31 6.95 -21.70
C THR A 386 11.83 6.89 -22.00
N CYS A 387 11.00 6.90 -20.95
CA CYS A 387 9.55 6.87 -21.10
C CYS A 387 8.96 8.27 -20.94
N ASP A 388 8.52 8.88 -22.05
CA ASP A 388 7.96 10.24 -22.07
C ASP A 388 6.68 10.38 -21.23
N LEU A 389 5.88 9.31 -21.15
CA LEU A 389 4.71 9.23 -20.28
C LEU A 389 5.09 9.26 -18.79
N CYS A 390 6.19 8.62 -18.40
CA CYS A 390 6.71 8.69 -17.03
C CYS A 390 7.36 10.04 -16.74
N LYS A 391 8.12 10.61 -17.68
CA LYS A 391 8.76 11.92 -17.55
C LYS A 391 7.73 13.03 -17.32
N SER A 392 6.62 12.97 -18.06
CA SER A 392 5.55 13.98 -18.05
C SER A 392 4.48 13.77 -16.97
N ASP A 393 4.58 12.69 -16.20
CA ASP A 393 3.65 12.39 -15.11
C ASP A 393 3.97 13.27 -13.90
N GLU A 394 3.14 14.27 -13.62
CA GLU A 394 3.36 15.23 -12.53
C GLU A 394 3.53 14.54 -11.16
N GLU A 395 2.77 13.47 -10.90
CA GLU A 395 2.82 12.72 -9.65
C GLU A 395 4.02 11.77 -9.58
N ALA A 396 4.68 11.46 -10.71
CA ALA A 396 5.80 10.53 -10.73
C ALA A 396 7.01 11.06 -9.94
N GLY A 397 7.56 10.20 -9.08
CA GLY A 397 8.80 10.43 -8.34
C GLY A 397 10.02 10.55 -9.28
N PRO A 398 11.13 11.15 -8.78
CA PRO A 398 12.32 11.40 -9.59
C PRO A 398 12.90 10.14 -10.25
N ALA A 399 12.88 9.00 -9.54
CA ALA A 399 13.40 7.74 -10.09
C ALA A 399 12.52 7.21 -11.24
N LYS A 400 11.20 7.46 -11.21
CA LYS A 400 10.28 7.05 -12.28
C LYS A 400 10.45 7.96 -13.50
N LYS A 401 10.59 9.27 -13.28
CA LYS A 401 10.82 10.27 -14.33
C LYS A 401 12.16 10.09 -15.03
N GLY A 402 13.23 9.87 -14.26
CA GLY A 402 14.59 9.71 -14.77
C GLY A 402 14.95 8.28 -15.19
N MET A 403 13.97 7.36 -15.30
CA MET A 403 14.28 5.96 -15.62
C MET A 403 14.73 5.80 -17.08
N GLU A 404 16.00 5.43 -17.25
CA GLU A 404 16.58 5.04 -18.53
C GLU A 404 16.55 3.52 -18.71
N PHE A 405 16.10 3.08 -19.88
CA PHE A 405 15.95 1.69 -20.22
C PHE A 405 17.14 1.21 -21.04
N LYS A 406 17.76 0.11 -20.60
CA LYS A 406 18.93 -0.45 -21.29
C LYS A 406 18.66 -0.96 -22.72
N ARG A 407 17.40 -1.23 -23.06
CA ARG A 407 17.01 -1.80 -24.35
C ARG A 407 15.60 -1.34 -24.76
N ILE A 408 15.40 -1.16 -26.07
CA ILE A 408 14.12 -0.71 -26.65
C ILE A 408 12.96 -1.66 -26.38
N ASP A 409 13.19 -2.98 -26.34
CA ASP A 409 12.16 -3.97 -26.02
C ASP A 409 11.68 -3.88 -24.57
N ILE A 410 12.56 -3.50 -23.64
CA ILE A 410 12.20 -3.27 -22.24
C ILE A 410 11.38 -1.98 -22.12
N LEU A 411 11.76 -0.91 -22.83
CA LEU A 411 10.98 0.32 -22.90
C LEU A 411 9.59 0.05 -23.51
N ARG A 412 9.52 -0.63 -24.66
CA ARG A 412 8.28 -1.11 -25.29
C ARG A 412 7.40 -1.89 -24.32
N LYS A 413 7.97 -2.88 -23.62
CA LYS A 413 7.23 -3.66 -22.62
C LYS A 413 6.75 -2.79 -21.46
N HIS A 414 7.56 -1.84 -21.00
CA HIS A 414 7.16 -0.89 -19.96
C HIS A 414 6.01 -0.01 -20.41
N VAL A 415 6.12 0.65 -21.57
CA VAL A 415 5.08 1.53 -22.12
C VAL A 415 3.77 0.76 -22.26
N ARG A 416 3.81 -0.44 -22.85
CA ARG A 416 2.63 -1.30 -22.97
C ARG A 416 2.05 -1.67 -21.60
N THR A 417 2.84 -2.31 -20.74
CA THR A 417 2.31 -2.91 -19.51
C THR A 417 1.98 -1.91 -18.41
N GLN A 418 2.59 -0.72 -18.41
CA GLN A 418 2.41 0.27 -17.34
C GLN A 418 1.53 1.44 -17.75
N HIS A 419 1.30 1.66 -19.03
CA HIS A 419 0.52 2.80 -19.51
C HIS A 419 -0.60 2.38 -20.46
N LEU A 420 -0.30 1.59 -21.51
CA LEU A 420 -1.28 1.34 -22.57
C LEU A 420 -2.23 0.16 -22.31
N ASP A 421 -1.79 -0.90 -21.63
CA ASP A 421 -2.59 -2.11 -21.39
C ASP A 421 -3.58 -1.95 -20.25
N LEU A 422 -3.42 -0.89 -19.46
CA LEU A 422 -4.24 -0.63 -18.29
C LEU A 422 -5.38 0.35 -18.59
N VAL A 423 -5.39 0.97 -19.77
CA VAL A 423 -6.41 1.92 -20.21
C VAL A 423 -7.41 1.25 -21.15
N ALA A 424 -8.61 1.83 -21.24
CA ALA A 424 -9.62 1.36 -22.19
C ALA A 424 -9.10 1.43 -23.63
N SER A 425 -9.60 0.55 -24.51
CA SER A 425 -9.15 0.45 -25.90
C SER A 425 -9.35 1.73 -26.72
N ASP A 426 -10.32 2.55 -26.33
CA ASP A 426 -10.71 3.83 -26.92
C ASP A 426 -10.19 5.04 -26.12
N ALA A 427 -9.34 4.83 -25.12
CA ALA A 427 -8.80 5.91 -24.31
C ALA A 427 -8.00 6.90 -25.17
N LYS A 428 -8.21 8.20 -24.93
CA LYS A 428 -7.44 9.28 -25.55
C LYS A 428 -6.10 9.44 -24.84
N ILE A 429 -5.01 9.20 -25.56
CA ILE A 429 -3.63 9.22 -25.05
C ILE A 429 -2.89 10.36 -25.75
N ARG A 430 -2.45 11.36 -24.98
CA ARG A 430 -1.66 12.47 -25.51
C ARG A 430 -0.20 12.06 -25.63
N CYS A 431 0.42 12.29 -26.79
CA CYS A 431 1.87 12.21 -26.93
C CYS A 431 2.52 13.35 -26.11
N ARG A 432 3.57 13.04 -25.36
CA ARG A 432 4.25 14.00 -24.46
C ARG A 432 5.73 14.19 -24.79
N ARG A 433 6.11 13.82 -26.01
CA ARG A 433 7.47 14.06 -26.50
C ARG A 433 7.59 15.51 -26.95
N ASP A 434 8.80 16.06 -26.85
CA ASP A 434 9.07 17.46 -27.20
C ASP A 434 8.50 17.78 -28.60
N GLU A 435 7.83 18.92 -28.69
CA GLU A 435 7.18 19.43 -29.92
C GLU A 435 5.99 18.60 -30.46
N CYS A 436 5.52 17.58 -29.74
CA CYS A 436 4.33 16.81 -30.12
C CYS A 436 3.13 17.07 -29.21
N SER A 437 1.99 17.46 -29.81
CA SER A 437 0.72 17.67 -29.11
C SER A 437 -0.42 16.76 -29.60
N GLU A 438 -0.12 15.72 -30.38
CA GLU A 438 -1.13 14.81 -30.91
C GLU A 438 -1.83 14.01 -29.79
N VAL A 439 -3.15 13.90 -29.89
CA VAL A 439 -3.98 13.07 -29.01
C VAL A 439 -4.50 11.88 -29.82
N LEU A 440 -4.18 10.69 -29.34
CA LEU A 440 -4.34 9.45 -30.09
C LEU A 440 -5.36 8.56 -29.42
N THR A 441 -6.26 7.98 -30.21
CA THR A 441 -7.31 7.11 -29.70
C THR A 441 -6.80 5.67 -29.66
N GLY A 442 -6.58 5.17 -28.45
CA GLY A 442 -6.20 3.79 -28.20
C GLY A 442 -4.71 3.47 -28.39
N ARG A 443 -4.36 2.28 -27.91
CA ARG A 443 -2.99 1.76 -27.87
C ARG A 443 -2.31 1.69 -29.23
N ILE A 444 -3.00 1.19 -30.26
CA ILE A 444 -2.40 0.97 -31.59
C ILE A 444 -2.00 2.30 -32.22
N SER A 445 -2.89 3.29 -32.17
CA SER A 445 -2.65 4.64 -32.67
C SER A 445 -1.45 5.28 -31.97
N TYR A 446 -1.34 5.13 -30.64
CA TYR A 446 -0.19 5.62 -29.88
C TYR A 446 1.14 5.00 -30.33
N LEU A 447 1.20 3.67 -30.43
CA LEU A 447 2.42 2.97 -30.83
C LEU A 447 2.86 3.32 -32.25
N ASN A 448 1.90 3.38 -33.19
CA ASN A 448 2.18 3.74 -34.57
C ASN A 448 2.67 5.19 -34.68
N HIS A 449 2.05 6.13 -33.95
CA HIS A 449 2.52 7.51 -33.90
C HIS A 449 3.95 7.60 -33.37
N THR A 450 4.28 6.91 -32.27
CA THR A 450 5.65 6.92 -31.74
C THR A 450 6.68 6.32 -32.70
N HIS A 451 6.27 5.36 -33.52
CA HIS A 451 7.14 4.83 -34.56
C HIS A 451 7.34 5.83 -35.70
N HIS A 452 6.24 6.37 -36.26
CA HIS A 452 6.29 7.18 -37.48
C HIS A 452 6.75 8.62 -37.24
N ARG A 453 6.35 9.25 -36.13
CA ARG A 453 6.70 10.65 -35.83
C ARG A 453 8.01 10.78 -35.04
N HIS A 454 8.32 9.78 -34.21
CA HIS A 454 9.40 9.87 -33.23
C HIS A 454 10.53 8.86 -33.46
N GLY A 455 10.43 8.02 -34.50
CA GLY A 455 11.41 6.97 -34.81
C GLY A 455 11.54 5.90 -33.71
N LEU A 456 10.60 5.86 -32.76
CA LEU A 456 10.70 5.05 -31.55
C LEU A 456 9.79 3.83 -31.66
N TYR A 457 10.38 2.65 -31.82
CA TYR A 457 9.64 1.40 -32.02
C TYR A 457 9.17 0.80 -30.68
N LEU A 458 8.05 1.32 -30.16
CA LEU A 458 7.43 0.94 -28.87
C LEU A 458 6.48 -0.27 -28.91
#